data_AF-A0A380FHK7-F1
#
_entry.id   AF-A0A380FHK7-F1
#
_cell.length_a   1.000
_cell.length_b   1.000
_cell.length_c   1.000
_cell.angle_alpha   90.00
_cell.angle_beta   90.00
_cell.angle_gamma   90.00
#
_symmetry.space_group_name_H-M   'P 1'
#
loop_
_entity.id
_entity.type
_entity.pdbx_description
1 polymer ?
#
loop_
_entity_poly.entity_id
_entity_poly.type
_entity_poly.pdbx_seq_one_letter_code
_entity_poly.pdbx_strand_id
1 'polypeptide(L)'
;MQGYDTLYLPGMDHAGIATQAKVEAKLNEQGLSRHDLGREKFLEKAWEWKEEYASFIRNQWSKLGLGLDYSRERFTLDEGLSKAVKKVFVDMYNKGLIYRGEYIINWDPVARTALSDIEVIHEDVQGKFYHFKYPYFRW
;
A
#
# COMPACT_ATOMS: atom_id res chain seq x y z
N MET A 1 18.27 -18.69 -27.88
CA MET A 1 16.99 -19.07 -27.23
C MET A 1 16.92 -20.59 -27.17
N GLN A 2 16.46 -21.19 -26.06
CA GLN A 2 16.48 -22.65 -25.81
C GLN A 2 15.24 -23.41 -26.33
N GLY A 3 14.33 -22.74 -27.06
CA GLY A 3 13.13 -23.36 -27.62
C GLY A 3 11.94 -23.46 -26.65
N TYR A 4 12.00 -22.82 -25.47
CA TYR A 4 10.88 -22.76 -24.53
C TYR A 4 9.92 -21.61 -24.83
N ASP A 5 8.62 -21.86 -24.64
CA ASP A 5 7.60 -20.83 -24.56
C ASP A 5 7.78 -20.03 -23.27
N THR A 6 8.24 -18.79 -23.40
CA THR A 6 8.53 -17.91 -22.27
C THR A 6 7.51 -16.78 -22.22
N LEU A 7 6.79 -16.66 -21.11
CA LEU A 7 5.91 -15.52 -20.83
C LEU A 7 6.56 -14.63 -19.77
N TYR A 8 6.86 -13.38 -20.14
CA TYR A 8 7.30 -12.36 -19.19
C TYR A 8 6.21 -11.29 -19.06
N LEU A 9 5.41 -11.43 -18.01
CA LEU A 9 4.25 -10.59 -17.76
C LEU A 9 4.63 -9.32 -16.99
N PRO A 10 4.47 -8.11 -17.57
CA PRO A 10 4.68 -6.87 -16.84
C PRO A 10 3.53 -6.60 -15.87
N GLY A 11 3.87 -6.09 -14.69
CA GLY A 11 2.92 -5.74 -13.65
C GLY A 11 3.34 -4.49 -12.89
N MET A 12 2.37 -3.69 -12.48
CA MET A 12 2.56 -2.53 -11.61
C MET A 12 1.73 -2.65 -10.34
N ASP A 13 2.30 -2.21 -9.23
CA ASP A 13 1.62 -2.16 -7.94
C ASP A 13 1.12 -0.75 -7.65
N HIS A 14 -0.11 -0.66 -7.16
CA HIS A 14 -0.72 0.55 -6.62
C HIS A 14 -0.04 1.06 -5.35
N ALA A 15 0.68 0.20 -4.62
CA ALA A 15 1.49 0.54 -3.45
C ALA A 15 0.77 1.44 -2.43
N GLY A 16 -0.49 1.09 -2.10
CA GLY A 16 -1.44 1.81 -1.23
C GLY A 16 -0.88 2.99 -0.43
N ILE A 17 -0.30 2.72 0.75
CA ILE A 17 0.21 3.74 1.69
C ILE A 17 1.34 4.57 1.07
N ALA A 18 2.25 3.95 0.33
CA ALA A 18 3.38 4.64 -0.28
C ALA A 18 2.93 5.63 -1.37
N THR A 19 1.98 5.23 -2.22
CA THR A 19 1.39 6.11 -3.23
C THR A 19 0.61 7.23 -2.57
N GLN A 20 -0.17 6.94 -1.54
CA GLN A 20 -0.89 7.96 -0.78
C GLN A 20 0.07 9.01 -0.20
N ALA A 21 1.16 8.59 0.46
CA ALA A 21 2.14 9.52 1.03
C ALA A 21 2.79 10.42 -0.03
N LYS A 22 3.08 9.88 -1.22
CA LYS A 22 3.64 10.66 -2.34
C LYS A 22 2.65 11.67 -2.91
N VAL A 23 1.38 11.26 -3.10
CA VAL A 23 0.33 12.17 -3.57
C VAL A 23 0.07 13.26 -2.53
N GLU A 24 -0.01 12.92 -1.24
CA GLU A 24 -0.16 13.91 -0.15
C GLU A 24 1.01 14.89 -0.10
N ALA A 25 2.26 14.43 -0.26
CA ALA A 25 3.43 15.31 -0.31
C ALA A 25 3.36 16.33 -1.46
N LYS A 26 2.99 15.90 -2.67
CA LYS A 26 2.84 16.80 -3.83
C LYS A 26 1.66 17.77 -3.69
N LEU A 27 0.56 17.34 -3.07
CA LEU A 27 -0.56 18.23 -2.76
C LEU A 27 -0.15 19.31 -1.75
N ASN A 28 0.64 18.93 -0.74
CA ASN A 28 1.17 19.88 0.24
C ASN A 28 2.11 20.90 -0.42
N GLU A 29 2.93 20.51 -1.40
CA GLU A 29 3.75 21.45 -2.20
C GLU A 29 2.89 22.47 -2.98
N GLN A 30 1.67 22.10 -3.35
CA GLN A 30 0.68 22.97 -4.00
C GLN A 30 -0.18 23.74 -2.99
N GLY A 31 0.08 23.59 -1.69
CA GLY A 31 -0.68 24.25 -0.61
C GLY A 31 -2.08 23.67 -0.39
N LEU A 32 -2.36 22.46 -0.88
CA LEU A 32 -3.65 21.79 -0.76
C LEU A 32 -3.56 20.58 0.18
N SER A 33 -4.55 20.41 1.06
CA SER A 33 -4.66 19.20 1.88
C SER A 33 -5.63 18.19 1.25
N ARG A 34 -5.44 16.89 1.57
CA ARG A 34 -6.43 15.84 1.26
C ARG A 34 -7.83 16.17 1.81
N HIS A 35 -7.87 16.91 2.93
CA HIS A 35 -9.11 17.31 3.59
C HIS A 35 -9.88 18.35 2.79
N ASP A 36 -9.17 19.20 2.03
CA ASP A 36 -9.78 20.27 1.25
C ASP A 36 -10.41 19.73 -0.05
N LEU A 37 -9.84 18.65 -0.59
CA LEU A 37 -10.27 18.04 -1.85
C LEU A 37 -11.44 17.06 -1.68
N GLY A 38 -11.53 16.40 -0.53
CA GLY A 38 -12.45 15.28 -0.32
C GLY A 38 -12.01 14.01 -1.06
N ARG A 39 -12.72 12.90 -0.78
CA ARG A 39 -12.31 11.55 -1.23
C ARG A 39 -12.28 11.39 -2.75
N GLU A 40 -13.31 11.87 -3.45
CA GLU A 40 -13.45 11.64 -4.89
C GLU A 40 -12.35 12.34 -5.68
N LYS A 41 -12.15 13.64 -5.45
CA LYS A 41 -11.07 14.41 -6.09
C LYS A 41 -9.69 13.90 -5.72
N PHE A 42 -9.50 13.43 -4.50
CA PHE A 42 -8.23 12.79 -4.10
C PHE A 42 -7.97 11.52 -4.91
N LEU A 43 -8.98 10.67 -5.11
CA LEU A 43 -8.86 9.47 -5.93
C LEU A 43 -8.56 9.79 -7.39
N GLU A 44 -9.21 10.81 -7.97
CA GLU A 44 -8.90 11.29 -9.33
C GLU A 44 -7.42 11.68 -9.44
N LYS A 45 -6.90 12.45 -8.48
CA LYS A 45 -5.49 12.84 -8.45
C LYS A 45 -4.54 11.65 -8.29
N ALA A 46 -4.91 10.65 -7.48
CA ALA A 46 -4.13 9.44 -7.35
C ALA A 46 -4.08 8.63 -8.67
N TRP A 47 -5.17 8.59 -9.42
CA TRP A 47 -5.22 7.93 -10.73
C TRP A 47 -4.44 8.70 -11.80
N GLU A 48 -4.54 10.04 -11.85
CA GLU A 48 -3.70 10.87 -12.73
C GLU A 48 -2.21 10.61 -12.48
N TRP A 49 -1.82 10.59 -11.21
CA TRP A 49 -0.44 10.29 -10.80
C TRP A 49 -0.01 8.88 -11.20
N LYS A 50 -0.89 7.88 -11.05
CA LYS A 50 -0.61 6.51 -11.49
C LYS A 50 -0.33 6.45 -12.98
N GLU A 51 -1.09 7.14 -13.82
CA GLU A 51 -0.86 7.14 -15.27
C GLU A 51 0.47 7.83 -15.64
N GLU A 52 0.79 8.95 -14.98
CA GLU A 52 2.08 9.62 -15.12
C GLU A 52 3.25 8.67 -14.81
N TYR A 53 3.22 8.01 -13.65
CA TYR A 53 4.28 7.07 -13.24
C TYR A 53 4.32 5.81 -14.08
N ALA A 54 3.16 5.26 -14.47
CA ALA A 54 3.11 4.10 -15.36
C ALA A 54 3.80 4.39 -16.69
N SER A 55 3.61 5.60 -17.24
CA SER A 55 4.29 6.03 -18.46
C SER A 55 5.81 6.09 -18.30
N PHE A 56 6.31 6.59 -17.16
CA PHE A 56 7.74 6.61 -16.85
C PHE A 56 8.33 5.20 -16.72
N ILE A 57 7.65 4.31 -16.01
CA ILE A 57 8.08 2.93 -15.81
C ILE A 57 8.15 2.19 -17.16
N ARG A 58 7.12 2.32 -18.01
CA ARG A 58 7.12 1.72 -19.36
C ARG A 58 8.28 2.24 -20.21
N ASN A 59 8.57 3.54 -20.15
CA ASN A 59 9.71 4.13 -20.85
C ASN A 59 11.05 3.57 -20.36
N GLN A 60 11.20 3.34 -19.05
CA GLN A 60 12.39 2.70 -18.49
C GLN A 60 12.53 1.25 -18.97
N TRP A 61 11.45 0.46 -18.93
CA TRP A 61 11.45 -0.91 -19.45
C TRP A 61 11.85 -0.98 -20.93
N SER A 62 11.32 -0.07 -21.74
CA SER A 62 11.66 0.05 -23.15
C SER A 62 13.14 0.37 -23.37
N LYS A 63 13.70 1.33 -22.61
CA LYS A 63 15.12 1.68 -22.67
C LYS A 63 16.05 0.53 -22.26
N LEU A 64 15.62 -0.31 -21.34
CA LEU A 64 16.36 -1.50 -20.91
C LEU A 64 16.27 -2.67 -21.90
N GLY A 65 15.40 -2.58 -22.91
CA GLY A 65 15.22 -3.64 -23.91
C GLY A 65 14.52 -4.89 -23.36
N LEU A 66 13.64 -4.73 -22.36
CA LEU A 66 12.91 -5.86 -21.77
C LEU A 66 11.87 -6.42 -22.75
N GLY A 67 11.97 -7.72 -23.07
CA GLY A 67 11.01 -8.45 -23.93
C GLY A 67 9.70 -8.80 -23.21
N LEU A 68 9.02 -7.80 -22.66
CA LEU A 68 7.77 -7.94 -21.89
C LEU A 68 6.55 -8.08 -22.82
N ASP A 69 5.55 -8.85 -22.39
CA ASP A 69 4.25 -8.90 -23.06
C ASP A 69 3.33 -7.75 -22.58
N TYR A 70 3.49 -6.57 -23.20
CA TYR A 70 2.68 -5.39 -22.90
C TYR A 70 1.19 -5.58 -23.17
N SER A 71 0.79 -6.53 -24.01
CA SER A 71 -0.64 -6.79 -24.29
C SER A 71 -1.38 -7.36 -23.08
N ARG A 72 -0.63 -7.93 -22.13
CA ARG A 72 -1.14 -8.55 -20.91
C ARG A 72 -0.75 -7.80 -19.64
N GLU A 73 -0.28 -6.56 -19.76
CA GLU A 73 0.13 -5.75 -18.61
C GLU A 73 -0.96 -5.72 -17.51
N ARG A 74 -0.54 -5.90 -16.26
CA ARG A 74 -1.43 -5.92 -15.10
C ARG A 74 -1.17 -4.77 -14.14
N PHE A 75 -2.23 -4.33 -13.49
CA PHE A 75 -2.16 -3.36 -12.41
C PHE A 75 -2.98 -3.89 -11.23
N THR A 76 -2.46 -3.80 -10.01
CA THR A 76 -3.11 -4.44 -8.84
C THR A 76 -4.55 -3.97 -8.57
N LEU A 77 -4.92 -2.75 -8.99
CA LEU A 77 -6.29 -2.25 -8.93
C LEU A 77 -7.06 -2.37 -10.25
N ASP A 78 -6.55 -3.12 -11.23
CA ASP A 78 -7.31 -3.46 -12.43
C ASP A 78 -8.51 -4.35 -12.08
N GLU A 79 -9.49 -4.40 -12.99
CA GLU A 79 -10.74 -5.12 -12.75
C GLU A 79 -10.52 -6.62 -12.50
N GLY A 80 -9.55 -7.22 -13.21
CA GLY A 80 -9.26 -8.65 -13.12
C GLY A 80 -8.63 -9.02 -11.78
N LEU A 81 -7.58 -8.30 -11.39
CA LEU A 81 -6.88 -8.52 -10.12
C LEU A 81 -7.76 -8.13 -8.93
N SER A 82 -8.56 -7.07 -9.03
CA SER A 82 -9.53 -6.70 -7.99
C SER A 82 -10.58 -7.80 -7.77
N LYS A 83 -11.07 -8.43 -8.83
CA LYS A 83 -11.95 -9.61 -8.73
C LYS A 83 -11.24 -10.80 -8.09
N ALA A 84 -9.98 -11.04 -8.44
CA ALA A 84 -9.18 -12.12 -7.86
C ALA A 84 -8.98 -11.94 -6.35
N VAL A 85 -8.58 -10.75 -5.90
CA VAL A 85 -8.40 -10.42 -4.47
C VAL A 85 -9.72 -10.61 -3.71
N LYS A 86 -10.84 -10.10 -4.25
CA LYS A 86 -12.16 -10.27 -3.63
C LYS A 86 -12.54 -11.75 -3.50
N LYS A 87 -12.32 -12.55 -4.54
CA LYS A 87 -12.59 -13.99 -4.52
C LYS A 87 -11.78 -14.67 -3.42
N VAL A 88 -10.47 -14.45 -3.37
CA VAL A 88 -9.60 -15.07 -2.36
C VAL A 88 -10.02 -14.67 -0.95
N PHE A 89 -10.34 -13.39 -0.73
CA PHE A 89 -10.83 -12.91 0.57
C PHE A 89 -12.11 -13.65 0.99
N VAL A 90 -13.12 -13.73 0.10
CA VAL A 90 -14.38 -14.42 0.38
C VAL A 90 -14.17 -15.92 0.61
N ASP A 91 -13.31 -16.56 -0.18
CA ASP A 91 -12.99 -17.99 -0.04
C ASP A 91 -12.30 -18.27 1.30
N MET A 92 -11.38 -17.42 1.74
CA MET A 92 -10.70 -17.55 3.03
C MET A 92 -11.64 -17.24 4.21
N TYR A 93 -12.52 -16.25 4.07
CA TYR A 93 -13.55 -15.95 5.05
C TYR A 93 -14.52 -17.11 5.25
N ASN A 94 -15.03 -17.68 4.15
CA ASN A 94 -15.95 -18.84 4.20
C ASN A 94 -15.30 -20.09 4.79
N LYS A 95 -13.97 -20.21 4.72
CA LYS A 95 -13.19 -21.28 5.37
C LYS A 95 -12.92 -21.03 6.87
N GLY A 96 -13.35 -19.90 7.42
CA GLY A 96 -13.10 -19.52 8.82
C GLY A 96 -11.67 -19.04 9.09
N LEU A 97 -10.90 -18.69 8.07
CA LEU A 97 -9.50 -18.22 8.22
C LEU A 97 -9.40 -16.71 8.43
N ILE A 98 -10.46 -15.96 8.14
CA ILE A 98 -10.54 -14.51 8.32
C ILE A 98 -11.62 -14.21 9.35
N TYR A 99 -11.29 -13.41 10.34
CA TYR A 99 -12.22 -12.94 11.36
C TYR A 99 -12.02 -11.45 11.65
N ARG A 100 -12.99 -10.85 12.34
CA ARG A 100 -12.89 -9.50 12.88
C ARG A 100 -12.90 -9.58 14.40
N GLY A 101 -11.93 -8.95 15.04
CA GLY A 101 -11.82 -8.91 16.50
C GLY A 101 -11.06 -7.66 16.95
N GLU A 102 -11.00 -7.47 18.26
CA GLU A 102 -10.26 -6.40 18.90
C GLU A 102 -8.95 -6.95 19.45
N TYR A 103 -7.83 -6.34 19.07
CA TYR A 103 -6.50 -6.70 19.55
C TYR A 103 -5.58 -5.47 19.46
N ILE A 104 -4.45 -5.51 20.15
CA ILE A 104 -3.45 -4.44 20.08
C ILE A 104 -2.81 -4.45 18.69
N ILE A 105 -2.82 -3.30 18.01
CA ILE A 105 -2.27 -3.13 16.66
C ILE A 105 -1.15 -2.10 16.66
N ASN A 106 -0.29 -2.17 15.65
CA ASN A 106 0.60 -1.07 15.30
C ASN A 106 -0.22 0.01 14.59
N TRP A 107 -0.21 1.23 15.12
CA TRP A 107 -0.97 2.36 14.59
C TRP A 107 -0.02 3.47 14.15
N ASP A 108 -0.12 3.90 12.89
CA ASP A 108 0.56 5.09 12.41
C ASP A 108 -0.30 6.34 12.68
N PRO A 109 0.13 7.25 13.58
CA PRO A 109 -0.61 8.47 13.89
C PRO A 109 -0.64 9.48 12.73
N VAL A 110 0.31 9.43 11.79
CA VAL A 110 0.41 10.36 10.65
C VAL A 110 -0.52 9.91 9.53
N ALA A 111 -0.36 8.67 9.06
CA ALA A 111 -1.25 8.12 8.02
C ALA A 111 -2.67 7.87 8.55
N ARG A 112 -2.81 7.69 9.87
CA ARG A 112 -4.06 7.31 10.59
C ARG A 112 -4.60 5.97 10.10
N THR A 113 -3.73 4.96 10.10
CA THR A 113 -4.08 3.59 9.70
C THR A 113 -3.35 2.57 10.57
N ALA A 114 -3.90 1.36 10.63
CA ALA A 114 -3.21 0.20 11.16
C ALA A 114 -2.11 -0.25 10.19
N LEU A 115 -1.01 -0.75 10.74
CA LEU A 115 0.11 -1.36 10.01
C LEU A 115 0.26 -2.83 10.41
N SER A 116 0.69 -3.65 9.47
CA SER A 116 1.11 -5.02 9.74
C SER A 116 2.51 -5.05 10.37
N ASP A 117 2.85 -6.10 11.10
CA ASP A 117 4.16 -6.21 11.78
C ASP A 117 5.35 -6.12 10.81
N ILE A 118 5.19 -6.62 9.57
CA ILE A 118 6.25 -6.57 8.54
C ILE A 118 6.49 -5.16 7.99
N GLU A 119 5.53 -4.24 8.17
CA GLU A 119 5.67 -2.83 7.77
C GLU A 119 6.34 -1.98 8.87
N VAL A 120 6.55 -2.54 10.06
CA VAL A 120 7.14 -1.83 11.20
C VAL A 120 8.64 -2.06 11.27
N ILE A 121 9.40 -0.99 11.06
CA ILE A 121 10.86 -0.98 11.20
C ILE A 121 11.19 -0.65 12.65
N HIS A 122 11.98 -1.51 13.29
CA HIS A 122 12.40 -1.33 14.67
C HIS A 122 13.76 -0.64 14.72
N GLU A 123 13.84 0.45 15.48
CA GLU A 123 15.06 1.22 15.69
C GLU A 123 15.27 1.47 17.18
N ASP A 124 16.52 1.33 17.63
CA ASP A 124 16.87 1.63 19.02
C ASP A 124 16.86 3.13 19.26
N VAL A 125 15.93 3.58 20.09
CA VAL A 125 15.80 4.99 20.47
C VAL A 125 16.10 5.19 21.94
N GLN A 126 16.84 6.24 22.28
CA GLN A 126 17.14 6.57 23.68
C GLN A 126 15.85 7.02 24.38
N GLY A 127 15.28 6.11 25.17
CA GLY A 127 14.12 6.37 26.01
C GLY A 127 14.49 6.88 27.41
N LYS A 128 13.46 7.04 28.24
CA LYS A 128 13.60 7.33 29.68
C LYS A 128 12.94 6.21 30.48
N PHE A 129 13.68 5.64 31.43
CA PHE A 129 13.20 4.54 32.26
C PHE A 129 12.80 5.07 33.64
N TYR A 130 11.51 5.35 33.81
CA TYR A 130 10.95 5.91 35.04
C TYR A 130 10.46 4.82 35.99
N HIS A 131 10.66 5.03 37.29
CA HIS A 131 10.18 4.11 38.33
C HIS A 131 9.02 4.75 39.09
N PHE A 132 7.91 4.02 39.18
CA PHE A 132 6.74 4.43 39.97
C PHE A 132 6.50 3.42 41.09
N LYS A 133 6.29 3.90 42.32
CA LYS A 133 5.84 3.08 43.45
C LYS A 133 4.41 3.49 43.79
N TYR A 134 3.48 2.54 43.75
CA TYR A 134 2.09 2.77 44.13
C TYR A 134 1.79 2.06 45.46
N PRO A 135 1.22 2.74 46.47
CA PRO A 135 0.94 2.14 47.76
C PRO A 135 -0.18 1.10 47.64
N TYR A 136 -0.03 -0.02 48.35
CA TYR A 136 -1.08 -1.03 48.47
C TYR A 136 -2.10 -0.58 49.51
N PHE A 137 -3.31 -0.24 49.08
CA PHE A 137 -4.43 0.04 49.98
C PHE A 137 -5.22 -1.25 50.23
N ARG A 138 -5.35 -1.63 51.50
CA ARG A 138 -6.27 -2.66 51.98
C ARG A 138 -7.42 -1.94 52.69
N TRP A 139 -8.65 -2.18 52.25
CA TRP A 139 -9.87 -1.67 52.86
C TRP A 139 -10.11 -2.29 54.24
#